data_AF-A0A1A8A4D5-F1
#
_entry.id   AF-A0A1A8A4D5-F1
#
_cell.length_a   1.000
_cell.length_b   1.000
_cell.length_c   1.000
_cell.angle_alpha   90.00
_cell.angle_beta   90.00
_cell.angle_gamma   90.00
#
_symmetry.space_group_name_H-M   'P 1'
#
loop_
_entity.id
_entity.type
_entity.pdbx_description
1 polymer ?
#
loop_
_entity_poly.entity_id
_entity_poly.type
_entity_poly.pdbx_seq_one_letter_code
_entity_poly.pdbx_strand_id
1 'polypeptide(L)'
;RYSTDDDTQECGPGQETFKDEEAANSDLEWLEELYEEDNDDGGGDLALGADDGNKRSYAETARMFKLRRNQDQLECFHRQKEHHVQKAREELRLCRRNVDSLLAQRMNLEKELEQQKAKDDSVAVFRLRAQHKQLCQQLQNEEELEGRIRTELRQREWELIKVEVELGKVSMLRQEVQEEEELFQTLKAQKAATRLQQERKVGQNLQHELKLLRDKQEASLRKEEMEYQKKLEEGKKYQRIAVKYLNESLKKKRAQQQAAEKEQQSQELIEK
;
A
#
# COMPACT_ATOMS: atom_id res chain seq x y z
N ARG A 1 46.48 -63.15 -54.24
CA ARG A 1 47.46 -63.38 -53.15
C ARG A 1 47.06 -62.42 -52.02
N TYR A 2 46.68 -63.00 -50.86
CA TYR A 2 46.78 -62.54 -49.46
C TYR A 2 46.99 -61.03 -49.18
N SER A 3 46.44 -60.38 -48.14
CA SER A 3 45.53 -60.73 -47.03
C SER A 3 45.48 -59.50 -46.09
N THR A 4 44.32 -59.27 -45.44
CA THR A 4 44.07 -58.86 -44.03
C THR A 4 44.89 -57.70 -43.39
N ASP A 5 44.38 -56.82 -42.53
CA ASP A 5 43.31 -56.82 -41.49
C ASP A 5 42.65 -55.42 -41.48
N ASP A 6 41.33 -55.24 -41.34
CA ASP A 6 40.52 -55.24 -40.11
C ASP A 6 41.11 -54.42 -38.95
N ASP A 7 40.49 -53.28 -38.63
CA ASP A 7 40.26 -52.88 -37.25
C ASP A 7 39.18 -51.81 -37.11
N THR A 8 38.27 -52.13 -36.20
CA THR A 8 37.08 -51.40 -35.78
C THR A 8 37.45 -50.35 -34.73
N GLN A 9 37.12 -49.08 -34.96
CA GLN A 9 37.11 -48.05 -33.91
C GLN A 9 36.41 -46.79 -34.44
N GLU A 10 35.49 -46.09 -33.78
CA GLU A 10 34.72 -46.21 -32.55
C GLU A 10 33.76 -45.01 -32.60
N CYS A 11 32.55 -45.18 -32.06
CA CYS A 11 31.54 -44.13 -31.99
C CYS A 11 32.03 -42.91 -31.22
N GLY A 12 31.77 -41.72 -31.75
CA GLY A 12 31.77 -40.49 -30.97
C GLY A 12 31.57 -39.26 -31.84
N PRO A 13 30.43 -38.59 -31.70
CA PRO A 13 30.58 -37.19 -31.32
C PRO A 13 29.64 -36.83 -30.16
N GLY A 14 30.26 -36.21 -29.16
CA GLY A 14 29.69 -35.12 -28.39
C GLY A 14 28.39 -35.40 -27.67
N GLN A 15 28.49 -35.84 -26.42
CA GLN A 15 27.58 -35.32 -25.40
C GLN A 15 27.77 -33.79 -25.34
N GLU A 16 27.04 -33.05 -26.17
CA GLU A 16 26.62 -31.72 -25.77
C GLU A 16 25.59 -31.92 -24.68
N THR A 17 26.07 -31.86 -23.45
CA THR A 17 25.24 -31.71 -22.27
C THR A 17 24.30 -30.54 -22.51
N PHE A 18 23.03 -30.85 -22.76
CA PHE A 18 21.90 -29.94 -22.57
C PHE A 18 21.98 -29.41 -21.13
N LYS A 19 22.68 -28.29 -20.96
CA LYS A 19 22.62 -27.43 -19.78
C LYS A 19 21.81 -26.19 -20.15
N ASP A 20 20.56 -26.41 -20.54
CA ASP A 20 19.58 -25.31 -20.73
C ASP A 20 18.29 -25.53 -19.91
N GLU A 21 18.22 -26.57 -19.08
CA GLU A 21 17.10 -26.75 -18.13
C GLU A 21 17.25 -25.95 -16.83
N GLU A 22 18.42 -25.34 -16.57
CA GLU A 22 18.68 -24.65 -15.30
C GLU A 22 18.26 -23.18 -15.32
N ALA A 23 18.22 -22.53 -16.50
CA ALA A 23 17.85 -21.11 -16.62
C ALA A 23 16.34 -20.86 -16.45
N ALA A 24 15.49 -21.86 -16.68
CA ALA A 24 14.03 -21.75 -16.54
C ALA A 24 13.53 -22.05 -15.11
N ASN A 25 14.43 -22.44 -14.20
CA ASN A 25 14.11 -22.66 -12.80
C ASN A 25 14.36 -21.41 -11.95
N SER A 26 15.33 -20.56 -12.31
CA SER A 26 15.59 -19.32 -11.56
C SER A 26 14.44 -18.31 -11.57
N ASP A 27 13.61 -18.27 -12.63
CA ASP A 27 12.48 -17.34 -12.72
C ASP A 27 11.28 -17.71 -11.81
N LEU A 28 11.32 -18.92 -11.23
CA LEU A 28 10.30 -19.44 -10.31
C LEU A 28 10.87 -19.84 -8.94
N GLU A 29 12.14 -19.53 -8.64
CA GLU A 29 12.75 -19.76 -7.31
C GLU A 29 11.96 -19.07 -6.19
N TRP A 30 11.32 -17.94 -6.47
CA TRP A 30 10.43 -17.27 -5.51
C TRP A 30 9.16 -18.08 -5.18
N LEU A 31 8.79 -19.10 -5.99
CA LEU A 31 7.72 -20.04 -5.63
C LEU A 31 8.17 -21.11 -4.65
N GLU A 32 9.47 -21.42 -4.52
CA GLU A 32 9.95 -22.33 -3.48
C GLU A 32 9.70 -21.75 -2.08
N GLU A 33 9.80 -20.42 -1.94
CA GLU A 33 9.40 -19.70 -0.73
C GLU A 33 7.90 -19.79 -0.38
N LEU A 34 7.03 -20.30 -1.27
CA LEU A 34 5.62 -20.56 -0.97
C LEU A 34 5.42 -21.89 -0.23
N TYR A 35 6.35 -22.83 -0.41
CA TYR A 35 6.28 -24.18 0.16
C TYR A 35 7.23 -24.37 1.35
N GLU A 36 8.17 -23.45 1.57
CA GLU A 36 8.89 -23.35 2.84
C GLU A 36 7.92 -22.89 3.94
N GLU A 37 7.41 -23.85 4.72
CA GLU A 37 6.81 -23.58 6.01
C GLU A 37 7.86 -22.92 6.91
N ASP A 38 7.63 -21.66 7.31
CA ASP A 38 8.38 -20.95 8.35
C ASP A 38 8.29 -21.74 9.67
N ASN A 39 9.09 -22.79 9.79
CA ASN A 39 9.38 -23.52 11.02
C ASN A 39 10.50 -22.79 11.79
N ASP A 40 10.35 -21.48 11.99
CA ASP A 40 11.19 -20.73 12.93
C ASP A 40 10.34 -20.33 14.13
N ASP A 41 10.28 -21.26 15.10
CA ASP A 41 9.86 -21.04 16.48
C ASP A 41 10.91 -20.16 17.20
N GLY A 42 11.01 -18.91 16.75
CA GLY A 42 11.85 -17.88 17.35
C GLY A 42 11.08 -17.11 18.41
N GLY A 43 10.99 -17.69 19.60
CA GLY A 43 10.34 -17.10 20.77
C GLY A 43 10.66 -15.62 21.02
N GLY A 44 9.61 -14.82 21.12
CA GLY A 44 9.66 -13.40 21.45
C GLY A 44 8.47 -13.01 22.32
N ASP A 45 8.50 -13.50 23.56
CA ASP A 45 7.62 -13.16 24.67
C ASP A 45 7.46 -11.63 24.83
N LEU A 46 6.23 -11.14 24.63
CA LEU A 46 5.76 -9.88 25.20
C LEU A 46 4.38 -10.11 25.83
N ALA A 47 4.40 -10.82 26.96
CA ALA A 47 3.30 -10.85 27.91
C ALA A 47 2.89 -9.45 28.37
N LEU A 48 1.74 -8.97 27.91
CA LEU A 48 0.87 -8.07 28.66
C LEU A 48 -0.60 -8.39 28.37
N GLY A 49 -1.19 -9.16 29.29
CA GLY A 49 -2.55 -8.95 29.79
C GLY A 49 -3.74 -9.11 28.83
N ALA A 50 -4.49 -10.18 29.09
CA ALA A 50 -5.93 -10.34 28.87
C ALA A 50 -6.46 -10.52 27.43
N ASP A 51 -7.38 -11.47 27.35
CA ASP A 51 -8.25 -11.90 26.25
C ASP A 51 -7.61 -12.79 25.18
N ASP A 52 -7.53 -14.07 25.54
CA ASP A 52 -7.24 -15.20 24.65
C ASP A 52 -8.52 -15.56 23.88
N GLY A 53 -8.47 -15.37 22.56
CA GLY A 53 -9.54 -15.84 21.68
C GLY A 53 -9.50 -15.29 20.25
N ASN A 54 -8.84 -14.14 20.01
CA ASN A 54 -8.91 -13.52 18.67
C ASN A 54 -7.72 -12.65 18.25
N LYS A 55 -6.56 -12.81 18.90
CA LYS A 55 -5.33 -12.11 18.52
C LYS A 55 -4.60 -12.95 17.48
N ARG A 56 -4.92 -12.72 16.21
CA ARG A 56 -4.13 -13.23 15.10
C ARG A 56 -2.66 -12.86 15.30
N SER A 57 -1.78 -13.84 15.21
CA SER A 57 -0.35 -13.62 15.40
C SER A 57 0.21 -12.68 14.32
N TYR A 58 1.21 -11.89 14.66
CA TYR A 58 1.91 -11.06 13.69
C TYR A 58 2.48 -11.91 12.54
N ALA A 59 2.98 -13.11 12.87
CA ALA A 59 3.48 -14.09 11.90
C ALA A 59 2.39 -14.54 10.91
N GLU A 60 1.19 -14.87 11.40
CA GLU A 60 0.05 -15.27 10.55
C GLU A 60 -0.38 -14.13 9.61
N THR A 61 -0.33 -12.90 10.10
CA THR A 61 -0.66 -11.72 9.27
C THR A 61 0.40 -11.49 8.19
N ALA A 62 1.68 -11.65 8.53
CA ALA A 62 2.78 -11.53 7.58
C ALA A 62 2.71 -12.63 6.50
N ARG A 63 2.43 -13.88 6.91
CA ARG A 63 2.22 -15.01 5.99
C ARG A 63 1.09 -14.75 5.01
N MET A 64 -0.07 -14.28 5.48
CA MET A 64 -1.21 -13.94 4.62
C MET A 64 -0.83 -12.90 3.56
N PHE A 65 -0.16 -11.81 3.95
CA PHE A 65 0.26 -10.78 2.99
C PHE A 65 1.34 -11.28 2.02
N LYS A 66 2.26 -12.13 2.47
CA LYS A 66 3.26 -12.78 1.60
C LYS A 66 2.57 -13.64 0.54
N LEU A 67 1.64 -14.49 0.97
CA LEU A 67 0.90 -15.38 0.09
C LEU A 67 0.04 -14.60 -0.91
N ARG A 68 -0.62 -13.51 -0.47
CA ARG A 68 -1.35 -12.62 -1.37
C ARG A 68 -0.45 -12.00 -2.44
N ARG A 69 0.68 -11.44 -2.03
CA ARG A 69 1.65 -10.84 -2.95
C ARG A 69 2.13 -11.86 -3.98
N ASN A 70 2.44 -13.07 -3.55
CA ASN A 70 2.93 -14.14 -4.42
C ASN A 70 1.86 -14.59 -5.41
N GLN A 71 0.59 -14.66 -5.00
CA GLN A 71 -0.54 -14.91 -5.90
C GLN A 71 -0.68 -13.82 -6.97
N ASP A 72 -0.59 -12.55 -6.57
CA ASP A 72 -0.66 -11.42 -7.51
C ASP A 72 0.52 -11.43 -8.50
N GLN A 73 1.73 -11.80 -8.03
CA GLN A 73 2.91 -11.97 -8.88
C GLN A 73 2.73 -13.11 -9.88
N LEU A 74 2.19 -14.25 -9.46
CA LEU A 74 1.92 -15.39 -10.33
C LEU A 74 0.92 -15.04 -11.44
N GLU A 75 -0.12 -14.26 -11.12
CA GLU A 75 -1.07 -13.75 -12.12
C GLU A 75 -0.42 -12.79 -13.12
N CYS A 76 0.44 -11.89 -12.65
CA CYS A 76 1.18 -10.99 -13.53
C CYS A 76 2.06 -11.78 -14.50
N PHE A 77 2.76 -12.79 -13.98
CA PHE A 77 3.65 -13.64 -14.76
C PHE A 77 2.87 -14.48 -15.80
N HIS A 78 1.71 -15.02 -15.43
CA HIS A 78 0.81 -15.68 -16.37
C HIS A 78 0.41 -14.79 -17.53
N ARG A 79 -0.11 -13.59 -17.24
CA ARG A 79 -0.50 -12.61 -18.28
C ARG A 79 0.66 -12.24 -19.19
N GLN A 80 1.86 -12.14 -18.63
CA GLN A 80 3.08 -11.89 -19.40
C GLN A 80 3.39 -13.05 -20.36
N LYS A 81 3.37 -14.31 -19.88
CA LYS A 81 3.62 -15.49 -20.72
C LYS A 81 2.56 -15.67 -21.80
N GLU A 82 1.28 -15.44 -21.47
CA GLU A 82 0.20 -15.42 -22.45
C GLU A 82 0.46 -14.42 -23.58
N HIS A 83 0.87 -13.19 -23.22
CA HIS A 83 1.21 -12.16 -24.19
C HIS A 83 2.39 -12.58 -25.08
N HIS A 84 3.43 -13.20 -24.51
CA HIS A 84 4.56 -13.71 -25.29
C HIS A 84 4.14 -14.79 -26.30
N VAL A 85 3.27 -15.72 -25.89
CA VAL A 85 2.70 -16.74 -26.78
C VAL A 85 1.88 -16.10 -27.90
N GLN A 86 1.03 -15.12 -27.57
CA GLN A 86 0.22 -14.42 -28.58
C GLN A 86 1.10 -13.70 -29.61
N LYS A 87 2.12 -12.98 -29.15
CA LYS A 87 3.08 -12.30 -30.03
C LYS A 87 3.81 -13.28 -30.96
N ALA A 88 4.30 -14.40 -30.42
CA ALA A 88 4.97 -15.44 -31.20
C ALA A 88 4.03 -16.06 -32.26
N ARG A 89 2.76 -16.27 -31.92
CA ARG A 89 1.73 -16.75 -32.86
C ARG A 89 1.46 -15.74 -33.97
N GLU A 90 1.47 -14.44 -33.68
CA GLU A 90 1.31 -13.40 -34.68
C GLU A 90 2.52 -13.31 -35.62
N GLU A 91 3.73 -13.36 -35.08
CA GLU A 91 4.97 -13.43 -35.87
C GLU A 91 4.97 -14.63 -36.80
N LEU A 92 4.56 -15.81 -36.31
CA LEU A 92 4.43 -17.02 -37.12
C LEU A 92 3.40 -16.85 -38.26
N ARG A 93 2.27 -16.20 -37.98
CA ARG A 93 1.25 -15.91 -39.01
C ARG A 93 1.78 -14.97 -40.08
N LEU A 94 2.55 -13.95 -39.69
CA LEU A 94 3.17 -13.01 -40.65
C LEU A 94 4.21 -13.71 -41.51
N CYS A 95 5.09 -14.52 -40.90
CA CYS A 95 6.11 -15.29 -41.61
C CYS A 95 5.47 -16.23 -42.65
N ARG A 96 4.41 -16.97 -42.28
CA ARG A 96 3.68 -17.84 -43.22
C ARG A 96 3.07 -17.08 -44.40
N ARG A 97 2.50 -15.89 -44.16
CA ARG A 97 1.99 -15.04 -45.26
C ARG A 97 3.11 -14.58 -46.20
N ASN A 98 4.30 -14.32 -45.66
CA ASN A 98 5.46 -13.97 -46.47
C ASN A 98 5.91 -15.16 -47.33
N VAL A 99 6.01 -16.36 -46.74
CA VAL A 99 6.31 -17.61 -47.46
C VAL A 99 5.31 -17.82 -48.60
N ASP A 100 4.01 -17.73 -48.33
CA ASP A 100 2.96 -17.89 -49.34
C ASP A 100 3.09 -16.87 -50.48
N SER A 101 3.39 -15.60 -50.15
CA SER A 101 3.63 -14.54 -51.13
C SER A 101 4.86 -14.82 -52.01
N LEU A 102 5.97 -15.25 -51.41
CA LEU A 102 7.20 -15.61 -52.12
C LEU A 102 6.98 -16.84 -53.03
N LEU A 103 6.20 -17.83 -52.58
CA LEU A 103 5.80 -18.99 -53.39
C LEU A 103 4.97 -18.55 -54.60
N ALA A 104 4.01 -17.65 -54.43
CA ALA A 104 3.21 -17.12 -55.52
C ALA A 104 4.08 -16.34 -56.54
N GLN A 105 5.02 -15.52 -56.06
CA GLN A 105 5.98 -14.82 -56.93
C GLN A 105 6.86 -15.81 -57.69
N ARG A 106 7.30 -16.90 -57.05
CA ARG A 106 8.12 -17.94 -57.68
C ARG A 106 7.37 -18.63 -58.79
N MET A 107 6.11 -19.02 -58.55
CA MET A 107 5.26 -19.62 -59.59
C MET A 107 5.04 -18.69 -60.78
N ASN A 108 4.89 -17.38 -60.55
CA ASN A 108 4.74 -16.40 -61.63
C ASN A 108 6.03 -16.23 -62.44
N LEU A 109 7.19 -16.16 -61.77
CA LEU A 109 8.49 -16.13 -62.43
C LEU A 109 8.76 -17.40 -63.24
N GLU A 110 8.38 -18.57 -62.73
CA GLU A 110 8.52 -19.84 -63.46
C GLU A 110 7.66 -19.85 -64.74
N LYS A 111 6.43 -19.33 -64.68
CA LYS A 111 5.57 -19.15 -65.86
C LYS A 111 6.19 -18.18 -66.87
N GLU A 112 6.71 -17.04 -66.42
CA GLU A 112 7.34 -16.05 -67.30
C GLU A 112 8.60 -16.61 -67.95
N LEU A 113 9.41 -17.35 -67.20
CA LEU A 113 10.61 -18.01 -67.68
C LEU A 113 10.28 -19.02 -68.79
N GLU A 114 9.19 -19.79 -68.65
CA GLU A 114 8.73 -20.71 -69.69
C GLU A 114 8.24 -19.98 -70.95
N GLN A 115 7.54 -18.85 -70.79
CA GLN A 115 7.14 -18.01 -71.91
C GLN A 115 8.32 -17.40 -72.66
N GLN A 116 9.37 -16.95 -71.97
CA GLN A 116 10.55 -16.37 -72.61
C GLN A 116 11.43 -17.43 -73.28
N LYS A 117 11.51 -18.65 -72.71
CA LYS A 117 12.11 -19.80 -73.40
C LYS A 117 11.40 -20.09 -74.72
N ALA A 118 10.06 -20.10 -74.73
CA ALA A 118 9.28 -20.35 -75.93
C ALA A 118 9.45 -19.26 -77.02
N LYS A 119 9.95 -18.08 -76.65
CA LYS A 119 10.26 -16.96 -77.56
C LYS A 119 11.74 -16.92 -77.99
N ASP A 120 12.56 -17.87 -77.52
CA ASP A 120 14.02 -17.92 -77.72
C ASP A 120 14.78 -16.65 -77.25
N ASP A 121 14.21 -15.86 -76.33
CA ASP A 121 14.87 -14.69 -75.73
C ASP A 121 15.83 -15.14 -74.61
N SER A 122 17.03 -15.54 -75.02
CA SER A 122 18.07 -16.03 -74.11
C SER A 122 18.44 -15.01 -73.02
N VAL A 123 18.51 -13.72 -73.34
CA VAL A 123 18.91 -12.65 -72.40
C VAL A 123 17.85 -12.49 -71.31
N ALA A 124 16.57 -12.46 -71.69
CA ALA A 124 15.47 -12.42 -70.72
C ALA A 124 15.46 -13.66 -69.81
N VAL A 125 15.71 -14.84 -70.37
CA VAL A 125 15.80 -16.09 -69.59
C VAL A 125 16.94 -16.04 -68.57
N PHE A 126 18.13 -15.54 -68.94
CA PHE A 126 19.24 -15.39 -67.97
C PHE A 126 18.90 -14.43 -66.83
N ARG A 127 18.27 -13.29 -67.12
CA ARG A 127 17.82 -12.35 -66.10
C ARG A 127 16.78 -12.96 -65.15
N LEU A 128 15.77 -13.64 -65.71
CA LEU A 128 14.71 -14.29 -64.92
C LEU A 128 15.27 -15.44 -64.06
N ARG A 129 16.26 -16.20 -64.54
CA ARG A 129 16.96 -17.23 -63.75
C ARG A 129 17.70 -16.64 -62.56
N ALA A 130 18.36 -15.48 -62.74
CA ALA A 130 19.02 -14.79 -61.64
C ALA A 130 18.01 -14.36 -60.56
N GLN A 131 16.87 -13.80 -60.98
CA GLN A 131 15.77 -13.43 -60.09
C GLN A 131 15.16 -14.65 -59.38
N HIS A 132 14.92 -15.75 -60.09
CA HIS A 132 14.42 -17.00 -59.50
C HIS A 132 15.37 -17.54 -58.44
N LYS A 133 16.69 -17.55 -58.71
CA LYS A 133 17.70 -17.96 -57.72
C LYS A 133 17.65 -17.09 -56.47
N GLN A 134 17.56 -15.77 -56.63
CA GLN A 134 17.44 -14.84 -55.50
C GLN A 134 16.17 -15.10 -54.69
N LEU A 135 15.05 -15.32 -55.36
CA LEU A 135 13.77 -15.59 -54.71
C LEU A 135 13.78 -16.92 -53.95
N CYS A 136 14.41 -17.96 -54.50
CA CYS A 136 14.61 -19.23 -53.80
C CYS A 136 15.45 -19.06 -52.53
N GLN A 137 16.49 -18.22 -52.56
CA GLN A 137 17.26 -17.90 -51.36
C GLN A 137 16.42 -17.17 -50.31
N GLN A 138 15.61 -16.19 -50.73
CA GLN A 138 14.71 -15.48 -49.83
C GLN A 138 13.67 -16.41 -49.19
N LEU A 139 13.11 -17.33 -49.99
CA LEU A 139 12.17 -18.35 -49.52
C LEU A 139 12.82 -19.26 -48.47
N GLN A 140 14.03 -19.76 -48.75
CA GLN A 140 14.77 -20.58 -47.79
C GLN A 140 15.00 -19.83 -46.47
N ASN A 141 15.42 -18.56 -46.53
CA ASN A 141 15.64 -17.76 -45.33
C ASN A 141 14.34 -17.57 -44.51
N GLU A 142 13.20 -17.38 -45.19
CA GLU A 142 11.90 -17.22 -44.53
C GLU A 142 11.40 -18.54 -43.93
N GLU A 143 11.64 -19.69 -44.58
CA GLU A 143 11.35 -21.03 -44.04
C GLU A 143 12.21 -21.35 -42.80
N GLU A 144 13.49 -20.98 -42.83
CA GLU A 144 14.39 -21.08 -41.67
C GLU A 144 13.91 -20.20 -40.51
N LEU A 145 13.46 -18.98 -40.80
CA LEU A 145 12.85 -18.08 -39.82
C LEU A 145 11.57 -18.68 -39.24
N GLU A 146 10.69 -19.27 -40.07
CA GLU A 146 9.49 -19.96 -39.61
C GLU A 146 9.84 -21.09 -38.63
N GLY A 147 10.89 -21.87 -38.94
CA GLY A 147 11.41 -22.91 -38.07
C GLY A 147 11.80 -22.38 -36.69
N ARG A 148 12.56 -21.28 -36.64
CA ARG A 148 13.00 -20.63 -35.39
C ARG A 148 11.82 -20.08 -34.57
N ILE A 149 10.89 -19.38 -35.22
CA ILE A 149 9.69 -18.86 -34.55
C ILE A 149 8.86 -20.02 -33.99
N ARG A 150 8.77 -21.14 -34.71
CA ARG A 150 8.02 -22.33 -34.25
C ARG A 150 8.67 -22.98 -33.04
N THR A 151 9.98 -23.10 -32.98
CA THR A 151 10.69 -23.64 -31.80
C THR A 151 10.51 -22.71 -30.60
N GLU A 152 10.63 -21.41 -30.81
CA GLU A 152 10.44 -20.40 -29.74
C GLU A 152 8.99 -20.36 -29.25
N LEU A 153 8.00 -20.50 -30.15
CA LEU A 153 6.59 -20.61 -29.78
C LEU A 153 6.35 -21.82 -28.88
N ARG A 154 6.91 -23.00 -29.21
CA ARG A 154 6.77 -24.21 -28.37
C ARG A 154 7.37 -24.00 -26.98
N GLN A 155 8.53 -23.37 -26.91
CA GLN A 155 9.17 -23.05 -25.63
C GLN A 155 8.28 -22.12 -24.78
N ARG A 156 7.76 -21.04 -25.39
CA ARG A 156 6.84 -20.11 -24.71
C ARG A 156 5.53 -20.78 -24.27
N GLU A 157 4.97 -21.66 -25.10
CA GLU A 157 3.77 -22.43 -24.75
C GLU A 157 4.04 -23.40 -23.59
N TRP A 158 5.21 -24.03 -23.56
CA TRP A 158 5.62 -24.87 -22.44
C TRP A 158 5.79 -24.06 -21.14
N GLU A 159 6.42 -22.88 -21.21
CA GLU A 159 6.54 -21.97 -20.06
C GLU A 159 5.18 -21.51 -19.55
N LEU A 160 4.25 -21.17 -20.46
CA LEU A 160 2.88 -20.81 -20.09
C LEU A 160 2.19 -21.97 -19.35
N ILE A 161 2.30 -23.20 -19.85
CA ILE A 161 1.73 -24.38 -19.19
C ILE A 161 2.35 -24.59 -17.81
N LYS A 162 3.67 -24.40 -17.64
CA LYS A 162 4.34 -24.50 -16.33
C LYS A 162 3.70 -23.53 -15.32
N VAL A 163 3.43 -22.30 -15.73
CA VAL A 163 2.78 -21.28 -14.90
C VAL A 163 1.31 -21.61 -14.63
N GLU A 164 0.57 -22.12 -15.61
CA GLU A 164 -0.82 -22.57 -15.44
C GLU A 164 -0.93 -23.72 -14.41
N VAL A 165 0.04 -24.64 -14.40
CA VAL A 165 0.12 -25.70 -13.39
C VAL A 165 0.34 -25.11 -11.99
N GLU A 166 1.26 -24.15 -11.83
CA GLU A 166 1.49 -23.49 -10.54
C GLU A 166 0.26 -22.69 -10.08
N LEU A 167 -0.43 -22.01 -10.99
CA LEU A 167 -1.71 -21.34 -10.69
C LEU A 167 -2.77 -22.33 -10.20
N GLY A 168 -2.81 -23.52 -10.81
CA GLY A 168 -3.67 -24.61 -10.38
C GLY A 168 -3.37 -25.06 -8.97
N LYS A 169 -2.08 -25.24 -8.62
CA LYS A 169 -1.65 -25.64 -7.26
C LYS A 169 -2.04 -24.61 -6.20
N VAL A 170 -1.83 -23.33 -6.49
CA VAL A 170 -2.11 -22.22 -5.55
C VAL A 170 -3.59 -21.84 -5.54
N SER A 171 -4.43 -22.43 -6.39
CA SER A 171 -5.86 -22.08 -6.50
C SER A 171 -6.62 -22.24 -5.17
N MET A 172 -6.38 -23.31 -4.43
CA MET A 172 -7.03 -23.55 -3.13
C MET A 172 -6.62 -22.50 -2.09
N LEU A 173 -5.35 -22.10 -2.09
CA LEU A 173 -4.79 -21.09 -1.20
C LEU A 173 -5.40 -19.69 -1.45
N ARG A 174 -6.03 -19.44 -2.60
CA ARG A 174 -6.68 -18.15 -2.88
C ARG A 174 -7.90 -17.93 -2.00
N GLN A 175 -8.71 -18.98 -1.82
CA GLN A 175 -9.90 -18.89 -0.97
C GLN A 175 -9.48 -18.69 0.49
N GLU A 176 -8.48 -19.45 0.95
CA GLU A 176 -7.93 -19.30 2.29
C GLU A 176 -7.41 -17.87 2.54
N VAL A 177 -6.55 -17.34 1.67
CA VAL A 177 -6.06 -15.95 1.78
C VAL A 177 -7.20 -14.95 1.81
N GLN A 178 -8.24 -15.14 1.00
CA GLN A 178 -9.36 -14.21 0.94
C GLN A 178 -10.16 -14.20 2.26
N GLU A 179 -10.48 -15.37 2.80
CA GLU A 179 -11.15 -15.49 4.11
C GLU A 179 -10.28 -14.89 5.22
N GLU A 180 -8.98 -15.17 5.18
CA GLU A 180 -8.01 -14.62 6.11
C GLU A 180 -7.93 -13.09 6.04
N GLU A 181 -7.90 -12.50 4.84
CA GLU A 181 -7.92 -11.05 4.62
C GLU A 181 -9.19 -10.43 5.20
N GLU A 182 -10.36 -11.02 4.95
CA GLU A 182 -11.64 -10.54 5.47
C GLU A 182 -11.67 -10.53 7.00
N LEU A 183 -11.22 -11.63 7.63
CA LEU A 183 -11.07 -11.72 9.08
C LEU A 183 -10.08 -10.67 9.62
N PHE A 184 -8.96 -10.45 8.94
CA PHE A 184 -8.01 -9.41 9.32
C PHE A 184 -8.65 -8.01 9.26
N GLN A 185 -9.41 -7.69 8.21
CA GLN A 185 -10.07 -6.39 8.07
C GLN A 185 -11.13 -6.16 9.15
N THR A 186 -11.93 -7.17 9.47
CA THR A 186 -12.94 -7.08 10.53
C THR A 186 -12.29 -6.85 11.90
N LEU A 187 -11.23 -7.60 12.24
CA LEU A 187 -10.47 -7.41 13.48
C LEU A 187 -9.83 -6.02 13.56
N LYS A 188 -9.27 -5.53 12.45
CA LYS A 188 -8.68 -4.19 12.37
C LYS A 188 -9.75 -3.11 12.61
N ALA A 189 -10.92 -3.24 12.01
CA ALA A 189 -12.04 -2.32 12.20
C ALA A 189 -12.56 -2.34 13.65
N GLN A 190 -12.68 -3.53 14.26
CA GLN A 190 -13.08 -3.66 15.67
C GLN A 190 -12.07 -2.98 16.60
N LYS A 191 -10.76 -3.21 16.42
CA LYS A 191 -9.71 -2.55 17.21
C LYS A 191 -9.73 -1.02 17.06
N ALA A 192 -9.99 -0.52 15.85
CA ALA A 192 -10.14 0.91 15.61
C ALA A 192 -11.37 1.48 16.33
N ALA A 193 -12.50 0.75 16.31
CA ALA A 193 -13.73 1.16 16.98
C ALA A 193 -13.59 1.19 18.51
N THR A 194 -12.95 0.18 19.10
CA THR A 194 -12.72 0.13 20.56
C THR A 194 -11.78 1.24 21.01
N ARG A 195 -10.69 1.51 20.27
CA ARG A 195 -9.79 2.64 20.53
C ARG A 195 -10.54 3.96 20.48
N LEU A 196 -11.34 4.18 19.43
CA LEU A 196 -12.15 5.39 19.30
C LEU A 196 -13.14 5.56 20.46
N GLN A 197 -13.76 4.48 20.92
CA GLN A 197 -14.67 4.51 22.06
C GLN A 197 -13.93 4.87 23.36
N GLN A 198 -12.73 4.34 23.57
CA GLN A 198 -11.89 4.66 24.72
C GLN A 198 -11.49 6.14 24.72
N GLU A 199 -10.99 6.64 23.58
CA GLU A 199 -10.62 8.06 23.43
C GLU A 199 -11.82 8.98 23.68
N ARG A 200 -13.02 8.62 23.19
CA ARG A 200 -14.26 9.35 23.48
C ARG A 200 -14.59 9.38 24.97
N LYS A 201 -14.50 8.25 25.67
CA LYS A 201 -14.75 8.18 27.12
C LYS A 201 -13.76 9.04 27.90
N VAL A 202 -12.48 8.97 27.56
CA VAL A 202 -11.44 9.81 28.19
C VAL A 202 -11.72 11.29 27.94
N GLY A 203 -12.07 11.68 26.71
CA GLY A 203 -12.43 13.06 26.37
C GLY A 203 -13.66 13.57 27.14
N GLN A 204 -14.70 12.73 27.28
CA GLN A 204 -15.89 13.07 28.07
C GLN A 204 -15.58 13.24 29.56
N ASN A 205 -14.77 12.35 30.13
CA ASN A 205 -14.36 12.44 31.53
C ASN A 205 -13.56 13.71 31.81
N LEU A 206 -12.60 14.04 30.94
CA LEU A 206 -11.81 15.26 31.06
C LEU A 206 -12.70 16.51 30.97
N GLN A 207 -13.65 16.52 30.04
CA GLN A 207 -14.61 17.63 29.92
C GLN A 207 -15.45 17.79 31.18
N HIS A 208 -15.88 16.67 31.78
CA HIS A 208 -16.63 16.68 33.02
C HIS A 208 -15.81 17.23 34.20
N GLU A 209 -14.56 16.78 34.36
CA GLU A 209 -13.64 17.27 35.39
C GLU A 209 -13.36 18.77 35.27
N LEU A 210 -13.10 19.24 34.04
CA LEU A 210 -12.89 20.67 33.78
C LEU A 210 -14.12 21.51 34.14
N LYS A 211 -15.32 21.00 33.86
CA LYS A 211 -16.56 21.66 34.24
C LYS A 211 -16.70 21.73 35.77
N LEU A 212 -16.44 20.62 36.47
CA LEU A 212 -16.48 20.59 37.93
C LEU A 212 -15.47 21.55 38.58
N LEU A 213 -14.27 21.66 38.01
CA LEU A 213 -13.26 22.62 38.48
C LEU A 213 -13.71 24.07 38.28
N ARG A 214 -14.29 24.39 37.11
CA ARG A 214 -14.85 25.71 36.84
C ARG A 214 -15.97 26.05 37.81
N ASP A 215 -16.92 25.15 38.01
CA ASP A 215 -18.05 25.35 38.92
C ASP A 215 -17.57 25.58 40.36
N LYS A 216 -16.53 24.85 40.81
CA LYS A 216 -15.89 25.06 42.13
C LYS A 216 -15.24 26.44 42.25
N GLN A 217 -14.53 26.88 41.21
CA GLN A 217 -13.88 28.20 41.18
C GLN A 217 -14.92 29.33 41.18
N GLU A 218 -15.99 29.19 40.39
CA GLU A 218 -17.09 30.15 40.41
C GLU A 218 -17.78 30.21 41.77
N ALA A 219 -17.96 29.05 42.43
CA ALA A 219 -18.54 29.00 43.77
C ALA A 219 -17.63 29.64 44.83
N SER A 220 -16.30 29.48 44.75
CA SER A 220 -15.38 30.15 45.68
C SER A 220 -15.38 31.66 45.49
N LEU A 221 -15.33 32.13 44.24
CA LEU A 221 -15.40 33.56 43.92
C LEU A 221 -16.72 34.18 44.42
N ARG A 222 -17.86 33.53 44.19
CA ARG A 222 -19.15 34.00 44.72
C ARG A 222 -19.16 34.08 46.25
N LYS A 223 -18.53 33.12 46.95
CA LYS A 223 -18.44 33.17 48.42
C LYS A 223 -17.61 34.37 48.89
N GLU A 224 -16.44 34.57 48.26
CA GLU A 224 -15.58 35.72 48.57
C GLU A 224 -16.27 37.06 48.29
N GLU A 225 -16.98 37.17 47.17
CA GLU A 225 -17.79 38.37 46.84
C GLU A 225 -18.86 38.63 47.91
N MET A 226 -19.59 37.59 48.34
CA MET A 226 -20.60 37.71 49.39
C MET A 226 -19.99 38.11 50.74
N GLU A 227 -18.82 37.59 51.09
CA GLU A 227 -18.10 37.98 52.31
C GLU A 227 -17.60 39.43 52.24
N TYR A 228 -17.07 39.85 51.08
CA TYR A 228 -16.64 41.23 50.86
C TYR A 228 -17.82 42.20 50.98
N GLN A 229 -18.97 41.87 50.37
CA GLN A 229 -20.19 42.66 50.49
C GLN A 229 -20.65 42.80 51.95
N LYS A 230 -20.64 41.72 52.73
CA LYS A 230 -20.97 41.76 54.17
C LYS A 230 -20.04 42.69 54.95
N LYS A 231 -18.72 42.59 54.76
CA LYS A 231 -17.74 43.48 55.40
C LYS A 231 -17.98 44.95 55.05
N LEU A 232 -18.33 45.23 53.79
CA LEU A 232 -18.60 46.59 53.32
C LEU A 232 -19.91 47.14 53.93
N GLU A 233 -20.94 46.31 54.09
CA GLU A 233 -22.16 46.67 54.81
C GLU A 233 -21.91 46.94 56.29
N GLU A 234 -21.13 46.09 56.96
CA GLU A 234 -20.72 46.28 58.35
C GLU A 234 -19.91 47.58 58.52
N GLY A 235 -18.93 47.84 57.65
CA GLY A 235 -18.19 49.09 57.62
C GLY A 235 -19.09 50.31 57.47
N LYS A 236 -20.08 50.25 56.57
CA LYS A 236 -21.11 51.30 56.43
C LYS A 236 -21.95 51.48 57.71
N LYS A 237 -22.30 50.39 58.40
CA LYS A 237 -23.03 50.46 59.69
C LYS A 237 -22.18 51.15 60.76
N TYR A 238 -20.91 50.77 60.91
CA TYR A 238 -19.98 51.40 61.85
C TYR A 238 -19.76 52.87 61.54
N GLN A 239 -19.56 53.25 60.27
CA GLN A 239 -19.41 54.64 59.86
C GLN A 239 -20.66 55.47 60.25
N ARG A 240 -21.87 54.96 60.02
CA ARG A 240 -23.11 55.63 60.44
C ARG A 240 -23.16 55.84 61.96
N ILE A 241 -22.74 54.85 62.74
CA ILE A 241 -22.68 54.94 64.21
C ILE A 241 -21.64 56.00 64.64
N ALA A 242 -20.44 55.97 64.08
CA ALA A 242 -19.38 56.94 64.36
C ALA A 242 -19.81 58.38 64.02
N VAL A 243 -20.48 58.58 62.88
CA VAL A 243 -21.03 59.90 62.49
C VAL A 243 -22.10 60.37 63.49
N LYS A 244 -22.96 59.48 64.01
CA LYS A 244 -23.92 59.83 65.07
C LYS A 244 -23.20 60.30 66.33
N TYR A 245 -22.23 59.54 66.83
CA TYR A 245 -21.45 59.92 68.02
C TYR A 245 -20.66 61.22 67.82
N LEU A 246 -20.09 61.45 66.64
CA LEU A 246 -19.39 62.70 66.30
C LEU A 246 -20.36 63.89 66.30
N ASN A 247 -21.54 63.74 65.69
CA ASN A 247 -22.57 64.76 65.70
C ASN A 247 -23.06 65.07 67.12
N GLU A 248 -23.24 64.06 67.97
CA GLU A 248 -23.57 64.26 69.38
C GLU A 248 -22.48 65.02 70.14
N SER A 249 -21.22 64.67 69.90
CA SER A 249 -20.06 65.33 70.53
C SER A 249 -19.93 66.79 70.07
N LEU A 250 -20.13 67.06 68.77
CA LEU A 250 -20.17 68.42 68.23
C LEU A 250 -21.35 69.22 68.80
N LYS A 251 -22.53 68.61 68.96
CA LYS A 251 -23.67 69.25 69.64
C LYS A 251 -23.34 69.61 71.08
N LYS A 252 -22.74 68.70 71.85
CA LYS A 252 -22.30 68.95 73.23
C LYS A 252 -21.29 70.10 73.30
N LYS A 253 -20.28 70.10 72.43
CA LYS A 253 -19.27 71.16 72.35
C LYS A 253 -19.89 72.51 71.99
N ARG A 254 -20.82 72.56 71.02
CA ARG A 254 -21.57 73.79 70.68
C ARG A 254 -22.40 74.31 71.85
N ALA A 255 -23.06 73.42 72.60
CA ALA A 255 -23.83 73.82 73.79
C ALA A 255 -22.94 74.39 74.89
N GLN A 256 -21.75 73.81 75.11
CA GLN A 256 -20.74 74.35 76.04
C GLN A 256 -20.20 75.70 75.58
N GLN A 257 -19.94 75.88 74.28
CA GLN A 257 -19.54 77.19 73.74
C GLN A 257 -20.64 78.23 73.93
N GLN A 258 -21.90 77.90 73.67
CA GLN A 258 -23.02 78.80 73.93
C GLN A 258 -23.22 79.10 75.42
N ALA A 259 -22.96 78.13 76.30
CA ALA A 259 -23.00 78.35 77.74
C ALA A 259 -21.87 79.27 78.19
N ALA A 260 -20.64 79.06 77.69
CA ALA A 260 -19.49 79.93 77.96
C ALA A 260 -19.68 81.33 77.37
N GLU A 261 -20.26 81.48 76.18
CA GLU A 261 -20.62 82.78 75.59
C GLU A 261 -21.72 83.49 76.41
N LYS A 262 -22.73 82.77 76.90
CA LYS A 262 -23.74 83.34 77.81
C LYS A 262 -23.16 83.71 79.17
N GLU A 263 -22.21 82.93 79.66
CA GLU A 263 -21.51 83.19 80.92
C GLU A 263 -20.61 84.43 80.77
N GLN A 264 -19.89 84.57 79.64
CA GLN A 264 -19.16 85.79 79.27
C GLN A 264 -20.10 87.00 79.13
N GLN A 265 -21.25 86.86 78.46
CA GLN A 265 -22.27 87.91 78.40
C GLN A 265 -22.86 88.26 79.77
N SER A 266 -22.97 87.28 80.69
CA SER A 266 -23.43 87.53 82.06
C SER A 266 -22.37 88.19 82.93
N GLN A 267 -21.08 87.89 82.70
CA GLN A 267 -19.95 88.55 83.36
C GLN A 267 -19.81 90.00 82.87
N GLU A 268 -20.03 90.26 81.58
CA GLU A 268 -20.08 91.63 81.02
C GLU A 268 -21.29 92.45 81.48
N LEU A 269 -22.36 91.82 81.97
CA LEU A 269 -23.54 92.49 82.54
C LEU A 269 -23.45 92.75 84.04
N ILE A 270 -22.53 92.09 84.76
CA ILE A 270 -22.29 92.28 86.20
C ILE A 270 -21.20 93.35 86.46
N GLU A 271 -20.43 93.74 85.44
CA GLU A 271 -19.46 94.86 85.49
C GLU A 271 -20.03 96.23 85.03
N LYS A 272 -21.35 96.45 85.12
CA LYS A 272 -21.99 97.78 84.94
C LYS A 272 -22.98 98.07 86.05
#